data_AF-A0A7Z9LQ38-F1
#
_entry.id   AF-A0A7Z9LQ38-F1
#
_cell.length_a   1.000
_cell.length_b   1.000
_cell.length_c   1.000
_cell.angle_alpha   90.00
_cell.angle_beta   90.00
_cell.angle_gamma   90.00
#
_symmetry.space_group_name_H-M   'P 1'
#
loop_
_entity.id
_entity.type
_entity.pdbx_description
1 polymer ?
#
loop_
_entity_poly.entity_id
_entity_poly.type
_entity_poly.pdbx_seq_one_letter_code
_entity_poly.pdbx_strand_id
1 'polypeptide(L)'
;MLLIVRMAKENGGWGYDRIQGALKNVGYHISDTTVGNVLKDHGIEPAPDREKKTTWKEFLKTHWDVMGATDFTTVEVWTPWGLETYYILIVMKLST
;
A
#
# COMPACT_ATOMS: atom_id res chain seq x y z
N MET A 1 -2.01 14.67 -17.64
CA MET A 1 -0.62 14.15 -17.52
C MET A 1 -0.10 14.12 -16.08
N LEU A 2 -0.33 15.15 -15.26
CA LEU A 2 0.12 15.14 -13.84
C LEU A 2 -0.38 13.94 -13.03
N LEU A 3 -1.57 13.39 -13.35
CA LEU A 3 -2.10 12.19 -12.69
C LEU A 3 -1.22 10.95 -12.92
N ILE A 4 -0.67 10.77 -14.13
CA ILE A 4 0.26 9.66 -14.45
C ILE A 4 1.50 9.75 -13.55
N VAL A 5 2.10 10.94 -13.49
CA VAL A 5 3.27 11.24 -12.68
C VAL A 5 2.98 11.03 -11.19
N ARG A 6 1.82 11.50 -10.72
CA ARG A 6 1.38 11.32 -9.34
C ARG A 6 1.23 9.84 -8.98
N MET A 7 0.49 9.07 -9.80
CA MET A 7 0.30 7.63 -9.58
C MET A 7 1.64 6.88 -9.56
N ALA A 8 2.57 7.23 -10.46
CA ALA A 8 3.89 6.62 -10.53
C ALA A 8 4.80 6.94 -9.32
N LYS A 9 4.65 8.14 -8.72
CA LYS A 9 5.39 8.56 -7.52
C LYS A 9 4.80 8.00 -6.24
N GLU A 10 3.47 7.94 -6.14
CA GLU A 10 2.76 7.38 -4.98
C GLU A 10 2.83 5.84 -4.95
N ASN A 11 3.08 5.22 -6.11
CA ASN A 11 3.14 3.76 -6.28
C ASN A 11 4.39 3.35 -7.08
N GLY A 12 5.55 3.32 -6.41
CA GLY A 12 6.86 3.03 -7.05
C GLY A 12 6.89 1.75 -7.88
N GLY A 13 6.23 0.68 -7.41
CA GLY A 13 6.16 -0.62 -8.11
C GLY A 13 5.17 -0.69 -9.27
N TRP A 14 4.41 0.36 -9.58
CA TRP A 14 3.45 0.30 -10.68
C TRP A 14 4.13 0.47 -12.05
N GLY A 15 4.08 -0.60 -12.84
CA GLY A 15 4.42 -0.60 -14.27
C GLY A 15 3.40 0.13 -15.13
N TYR A 16 3.73 0.32 -16.42
CA TYR A 16 2.93 1.12 -17.35
C TYR A 16 1.51 0.59 -17.51
N ASP A 17 1.34 -0.73 -17.67
CA ASP A 17 0.03 -1.38 -17.80
C ASP A 17 -0.86 -1.18 -16.58
N ARG A 18 -0.27 -1.23 -15.38
CA ARG A 18 -1.01 -1.05 -14.12
C ARG A 18 -1.48 0.39 -13.96
N ILE A 19 -0.64 1.37 -14.31
CA ILE A 19 -1.02 2.79 -14.32
C ILE A 19 -2.11 3.04 -15.38
N GLN A 20 -1.98 2.45 -16.56
CA GLN A 20 -2.97 2.55 -17.62
C GLN A 20 -4.33 1.95 -17.21
N GLY A 21 -4.33 0.77 -16.59
CA GLY A 21 -5.54 0.15 -16.04
C GLY A 21 -6.20 0.99 -14.95
N ALA A 22 -5.42 1.57 -14.03
CA ALA A 22 -5.94 2.47 -13.00
C ALA A 22 -6.56 3.75 -13.60
N LEU A 23 -5.95 4.30 -14.65
CA LEU A 23 -6.47 5.45 -15.38
C LEU A 23 -7.78 5.13 -16.10
N LYS A 24 -7.90 3.92 -16.67
CA LYS A 24 -9.16 3.45 -17.26
C LYS A 24 -10.30 3.42 -16.24
N ASN A 25 -10.02 3.01 -15.00
CA ASN A 25 -11.03 2.96 -13.93
C ASN A 25 -11.56 4.34 -13.51
N VAL A 26 -10.78 5.40 -13.73
CA VAL A 26 -11.18 6.79 -13.43
C VAL A 26 -11.60 7.57 -14.68
N GLY A 27 -11.81 6.89 -15.82
CA GLY A 27 -12.37 7.46 -17.05
C GLY A 27 -11.36 7.95 -18.08
N TYR A 28 -10.06 7.71 -17.90
CA TYR A 28 -9.03 8.07 -18.88
C TYR A 28 -8.62 6.87 -19.73
N HIS A 29 -8.87 6.96 -21.04
CA HIS A 29 -8.48 5.94 -22.03
C HIS A 29 -7.20 6.37 -22.75
N ILE A 30 -6.04 5.95 -22.23
CA ILE A 30 -4.74 6.17 -22.87
C ILE A 30 -4.00 4.84 -23.05
N SER A 31 -2.99 4.81 -23.91
CA SER A 31 -2.12 3.64 -24.05
C SER A 31 -1.05 3.61 -22.96
N ASP A 32 -0.56 2.41 -22.67
CA ASP A 32 0.66 2.15 -21.90
C ASP A 32 1.88 2.92 -22.46
N THR A 33 1.95 3.07 -23.78
CA THR A 33 2.99 3.84 -24.47
C THR A 33 2.91 5.32 -24.11
N THR A 34 1.70 5.89 -24.04
CA THR A 34 1.51 7.27 -23.56
C THR A 34 1.96 7.42 -22.12
N VAL A 35 1.68 6.44 -21.25
CA VAL A 35 2.18 6.44 -19.86
C VAL A 35 3.71 6.43 -19.85
N GLY A 36 4.34 5.55 -20.62
CA GLY A 36 5.80 5.45 -20.72
C GLY A 36 6.45 6.75 -21.20
N ASN A 37 5.91 7.37 -22.26
CA ASN A 37 6.41 8.65 -22.78
C ASN A 37 6.31 9.76 -21.74
N VAL A 38 5.16 9.89 -21.06
CA VAL A 38 4.98 10.90 -20.01
C VAL A 38 5.97 10.72 -18.87
N LEU A 39 6.19 9.49 -18.41
CA LEU A 39 7.14 9.23 -17.33
C LEU A 39 8.58 9.53 -17.77
N LYS A 40 8.95 9.16 -18.99
CA LYS A 40 10.26 9.46 -19.57
C LYS A 40 10.51 10.96 -19.70
N ASP A 41 9.51 11.71 -20.19
CA ASP A 41 9.59 13.17 -20.33
C ASP A 41 9.76 13.87 -18.97
N HIS A 42 9.30 13.25 -17.88
CA HIS A 42 9.46 13.74 -16.51
C HIS A 42 10.67 13.15 -15.78
N GLY A 43 11.54 12.40 -16.47
CA GLY A 43 12.74 11.78 -15.89
C GLY A 43 12.43 10.70 -14.85
N ILE A 44 11.26 10.07 -14.91
CA ILE A 44 10.84 9.04 -13.97
C ILE A 44 11.28 7.67 -14.50
N GLU A 45 12.08 6.97 -13.69
CA GLU A 45 12.63 5.67 -14.01
C GLU A 45 11.54 4.60 -14.21
N PRO A 46 11.82 3.48 -14.91
CA PRO A 46 10.92 2.33 -14.98
C PRO A 46 10.57 1.77 -13.60
N ALA A 47 9.43 1.07 -13.50
CA ALA A 47 8.94 0.54 -12.22
C ALA A 47 9.95 -0.33 -11.44
N PRO A 48 10.73 -1.23 -12.07
CA PRO A 48 11.70 -2.06 -11.34
C PRO A 48 12.78 -1.26 -10.61
N ASP A 49 13.14 -0.09 -11.13
CA ASP A 49 14.17 0.77 -10.53
C ASP A 49 13.57 1.74 -9.50
N ARG A 50 12.33 2.16 -9.71
CA ARG A 50 11.54 2.91 -8.71
C ARG A 50 11.24 2.09 -7.47
N GLU A 51 10.85 0.83 -7.64
CA GLU A 51 10.46 -0.06 -6.54
C GLU A 51 11.61 -0.27 -5.56
N LYS A 52 12.84 -0.48 -6.06
CA LYS A 52 14.05 -0.64 -5.25
C LYS A 52 14.35 0.57 -4.33
N LYS A 53 13.82 1.74 -4.68
CA LYS A 53 14.00 2.99 -3.90
C LYS A 53 12.86 3.24 -2.91
N THR A 54 11.79 2.43 -2.92
CA THR A 54 10.64 2.64 -2.04
C THR A 54 11.05 2.35 -0.60
N THR A 55 10.90 3.36 0.26
CA THR A 55 11.21 3.21 1.68
C THR A 55 10.05 2.54 2.42
N TRP A 56 10.34 1.89 3.56
CA TRP A 56 9.29 1.36 4.46
C TRP A 56 8.27 2.43 4.86
N LYS A 57 8.70 3.68 5.02
CA LYS A 57 7.83 4.80 5.35
C LYS A 57 6.81 5.09 4.24
N GLU A 58 7.25 5.07 2.98
CA GLU A 58 6.36 5.27 1.83
C GLU A 58 5.40 4.09 1.65
N PHE A 59 5.89 2.86 1.80
CA PHE A 59 5.05 1.67 1.76
C PHE A 59 3.94 1.70 2.82
N LEU A 60 4.28 2.03 4.07
CA LEU A 60 3.32 2.17 5.17
C LEU A 60 2.30 3.26 4.87
N LYS A 61 2.73 4.42 4.37
CA LYS A 61 1.83 5.53 4.02
C LYS A 61 0.83 5.15 2.94
N THR A 62 1.26 4.46 1.88
CA THR A 62 0.39 4.10 0.75
C THR A 62 -0.68 3.08 1.14
N HIS A 63 -0.41 2.21 2.12
CA HIS A 63 -1.32 1.13 2.50
C HIS A 63 -1.97 1.34 3.87
N TRP A 64 -1.71 2.46 4.56
CA TRP A 64 -2.20 2.73 5.91
C TRP A 64 -3.71 2.54 6.08
N ASP A 65 -4.48 2.98 5.08
CA ASP A 65 -5.95 2.92 5.08
C ASP A 65 -6.52 1.51 4.98
N VAL A 66 -5.70 0.56 4.51
CA VAL A 66 -6.09 -0.85 4.30
C VAL A 66 -5.35 -1.82 5.22
N MET A 67 -4.40 -1.34 6.04
CA MET A 67 -3.68 -2.20 6.99
C MET A 67 -4.50 -2.44 8.27
N GLY A 68 -4.44 -3.68 8.75
CA GLY A 68 -4.84 -4.06 10.10
C GLY A 68 -3.63 -4.59 10.87
N ALA A 69 -3.64 -4.37 12.19
CA ALA A 69 -2.75 -5.05 13.11
C ALA A 69 -3.51 -6.16 13.84
N THR A 70 -2.85 -7.29 14.01
CA THR A 70 -3.36 -8.43 14.76
C THR A 70 -2.31 -8.83 15.77
N ASP A 71 -2.72 -9.01 17.02
CA ASP A 71 -1.83 -9.46 18.09
C ASP A 71 -2.54 -10.45 19.01
N PHE A 72 -1.75 -11.26 19.71
CA PHE A 72 -2.23 -12.30 20.60
C PHE A 72 -1.55 -12.17 21.95
N THR A 73 -2.34 -12.09 23.01
CA THR A 73 -1.85 -11.97 24.38
C THR A 73 -2.56 -12.92 25.32
N THR A 74 -1.96 -13.14 26.48
CA THR A 74 -2.52 -13.98 27.55
C THR A 74 -2.72 -13.17 28.81
N VAL A 75 -3.88 -13.34 29.44
CA VAL A 75 -4.17 -12.74 30.73
C VAL A 75 -4.46 -13.85 31.72
N GLU A 76 -3.76 -13.84 32.83
CA GLU A 76 -4.07 -14.72 33.95
C GLU A 76 -5.15 -14.05 34.82
N VAL A 77 -6.29 -14.72 34.97
CA VAL A 77 -7.43 -14.25 35.74
C VAL A 77 -7.58 -15.13 36.96
N TRP A 78 -7.54 -14.50 38.14
CA TRP A 78 -7.84 -15.20 39.38
C TRP A 78 -9.36 -15.38 39.52
N THR A 79 -9.82 -16.62 39.46
CA THR A 79 -11.24 -16.99 39.67
C THR A 79 -11.41 -17.65 41.05
N PRO A 80 -12.65 -17.79 41.56
CA PRO A 80 -12.91 -18.56 42.77
C PRO A 80 -12.44 -20.03 42.71
N TRP A 81 -12.18 -20.56 41.51
CA TRP A 81 -11.77 -21.93 41.24
C TRP A 81 -10.26 -22.06 40.98
N GLY A 82 -9.51 -20.96 41.01
CA GLY A 82 -8.07 -20.91 40.78
C GLY A 82 -7.66 -19.90 39.71
N LEU A 83 -6.38 -19.92 39.35
CA LEU A 83 -5.82 -19.09 38.29
C LEU A 83 -6.13 -19.73 36.93
N GLU A 84 -6.78 -18.97 36.04
CA GLU A 84 -7.10 -19.40 34.68
C GLU A 84 -6.41 -18.48 33.66
N THR A 85 -5.79 -19.07 32.63
CA THR A 85 -5.18 -18.31 31.54
C THR A 85 -6.16 -18.10 30.40
N TYR A 86 -6.47 -16.85 30.09
CA TYR A 86 -7.29 -16.45 28.96
C TYR A 86 -6.41 -16.03 27.80
N TYR A 87 -6.69 -16.59 26.62
CA TYR A 87 -6.05 -16.23 25.37
C TYR A 87 -6.88 -15.21 24.62
N ILE A 88 -6.29 -14.06 24.30
CA ILE A 88 -6.98 -12.93 23.69
C ILE A 88 -6.35 -12.64 22.33
N LEU A 89 -7.15 -12.73 21.27
CA LEU A 89 -6.79 -12.26 19.94
C LEU A 89 -7.39 -10.86 19.74
N ILE A 90 -6.54 -9.89 19.39
CA ILE A 90 -6.93 -8.53 19.10
C ILE A 90 -6.71 -8.27 17.61
N VAL A 91 -7.72 -7.73 16.94
CA VAL A 91 -7.62 -7.25 15.56
C VAL A 91 -8.02 -5.78 15.55
N MET A 92 -7.18 -4.91 15.02
CA MET A 92 -7.42 -3.47 14.95
C MET A 92 -7.13 -2.92 13.56
N LYS A 93 -7.97 -1.99 13.11
CA LYS A 93 -7.66 -1.16 11.94
C LYS A 93 -6.64 -0.10 12.34
N LEU A 94 -5.57 0.06 11.57
CA LEU A 94 -4.48 1.00 11.90
C LEU A 94 -4.80 2.44 11.51
N SER A 95 -5.58 2.63 10.45
CA SER A 95 -6.08 3.94 10.03
C SER A 95 -7.22 4.40 10.94
N THR A 96 -6.97 5.51 11.63
CA THR A 96 -7.95 6.26 12.46
C THR A 96 -8.57 7.38 11.66
#